data_AF-A0A8T5RZU2-F1
#
_entry.id   AF-A0A8T5RZU2-F1
#
_cell.length_a   1.000
_cell.length_b   1.000
_cell.length_c   1.000
_cell.angle_alpha   90.00
_cell.angle_beta   90.00
_cell.angle_gamma   90.00
#
_symmetry.space_group_name_H-M   'P 1'
#
loop_
_entity.id
_entity.type
_entity.pdbx_description
1 polymer ?
#
loop_
_entity_poly.entity_id
_entity_poly.type
_entity_poly.pdbx_seq_one_letter_code
_entity_poly.pdbx_strand_id
1 'polypeptide(L)'
;MYIKKQTSRQLPGIISYMELFQSRKLAYATFFGTPFVLGLISLLLHFILINVWEFLHFFRFVGLFLLIPGLAAGFSMLFYSKKAPILRPPPMGWSIQMNVYFSAVIEVTFMLGQVIAIVLQNIWYQEMFLILGTIISYIVAFVIYFSFTTVGRPGYIILSLVQPVTTILLYSLYIGQFDPDFFIRALVFFVTCALIFALPYRRGLFHVSNVYKEATGMSGYPFIRAFILSMMTDGNDDLIESYFERVGIKKGVKIQYLVIRSISTEEIKGLFVIPNVHFGPFKTCGSSDLPEYIYRAFKHIPGTTVYHTTNDHSQNLTTQNDVEVVLKKIDQDILSIKNNPEIKWIQEIKNFNRKISNSAKLIGTEIGKTPLIFITRHPLPSDDIESEVGDNIREFAKSCGHQDVIIVDSHNSIMGDEILIKKDSIEALDLINVSKEFFTSERVINSPKVQMLYGVAKGSIKNYSEKDGIGVGGVVVHLFRDTTNNQTTALINFDANNAYAEIRSYILNMLQNKGIEKGEITTSDSHTVARQFSARGYSPIGDKIKIDEILDKLNLLIEEAQSNLEPVEFYYKDSMVDNVRIWGDHQYFNAIIDTLKEAIRVSQRLLTLSLIVPTFFSLIILFFLYNI
;
A
#
# COMPACT_ATOMS: atom_id res chain seq x y z
N MET A 1 13.63 15.10 22.03
CA MET A 1 13.88 13.75 21.48
C MET A 1 12.65 12.91 21.78
N TYR A 2 11.62 12.96 20.92
CA TYR A 2 10.44 12.13 21.09
C TYR A 2 10.80 10.72 20.62
N ILE A 3 10.64 9.74 21.51
CA ILE A 3 10.86 8.33 21.18
C ILE A 3 9.83 7.98 20.09
N LYS A 4 10.31 7.64 18.89
CA LYS A 4 9.51 7.15 17.77
C LYS A 4 8.73 5.92 18.29
N LYS A 5 7.49 6.10 18.74
CA LYS A 5 6.64 4.98 19.18
C LYS A 5 6.43 4.09 17.96
N GLN A 6 6.78 2.81 18.10
CA GLN A 6 6.45 1.80 17.10
C GLN A 6 4.93 1.71 16.96
N THR A 7 4.46 1.46 15.74
CA THR A 7 3.04 1.24 15.48
C THR A 7 2.55 -0.02 16.16
N SER A 8 1.32 0.01 16.68
CA SER A 8 0.63 -1.19 17.13
C SER A 8 0.18 -2.05 15.95
N ARG A 9 -0.09 -1.43 14.79
CA ARG A 9 -0.22 -2.11 13.49
C ARG A 9 1.17 -2.58 13.06
N GLN A 10 1.52 -3.82 13.37
CA GLN A 10 2.63 -4.51 12.72
C GLN A 10 2.04 -5.53 11.76
N LEU A 11 2.26 -5.33 10.45
CA LEU A 11 2.11 -6.41 9.49
C LEU A 11 3.00 -7.58 9.97
N PRO A 12 2.48 -8.81 10.04
CA PRO A 12 3.21 -9.93 10.60
C PRO A 12 4.49 -10.18 9.79
N GLY A 13 5.61 -10.40 10.49
CA GLY A 13 6.97 -10.44 9.92
C GLY A 13 7.20 -11.43 8.77
N ILE A 14 6.29 -12.38 8.52
CA ILE A 14 6.35 -13.25 7.33
C ILE A 14 6.27 -12.44 6.03
N ILE A 15 5.53 -11.33 6.04
CA ILE A 15 5.37 -10.48 4.85
C ILE A 15 6.64 -9.65 4.60
N SER A 16 7.39 -9.26 5.64
CA SER A 16 8.68 -8.58 5.45
C SER A 16 9.74 -9.48 4.81
N TYR A 17 9.71 -10.80 5.03
CA TYR A 17 10.57 -11.74 4.31
C TYR A 17 10.18 -11.89 2.83
N MET A 18 8.96 -11.54 2.42
CA MET A 18 8.56 -11.54 1.01
C MET A 18 9.23 -10.40 0.22
N GLU A 19 9.68 -9.32 0.87
CA GLU A 19 10.49 -8.27 0.23
C GLU A 19 11.82 -8.81 -0.31
N LEU A 20 12.44 -9.77 0.39
CA LEU A 20 13.66 -10.43 -0.10
C LEU A 20 13.42 -11.08 -1.48
N PHE A 21 12.24 -11.65 -1.70
CA PHE A 21 11.90 -12.34 -2.95
C PHE A 21 11.31 -11.43 -4.03
N GLN A 22 11.09 -10.13 -3.76
CA GLN A 22 10.66 -9.16 -4.78
C GLN A 22 11.76 -8.86 -5.81
N SER A 23 13.04 -8.99 -5.43
CA SER A 23 14.15 -8.71 -6.34
C SER A 23 14.35 -9.85 -7.35
N ARG A 24 14.15 -9.56 -8.64
CA ARG A 24 14.40 -10.52 -9.75
C ARG A 24 15.80 -11.12 -9.65
N LYS A 25 16.80 -10.29 -9.39
CA LYS A 25 18.20 -10.73 -9.29
C LYS A 25 18.39 -11.67 -8.11
N LEU A 26 17.79 -11.36 -6.96
CA LEU A 26 17.91 -12.22 -5.79
C LEU A 26 17.16 -13.54 -5.99
N ALA A 27 15.94 -13.51 -6.55
CA ALA A 27 15.17 -14.71 -6.84
C ALA A 27 15.90 -15.67 -7.79
N TYR A 28 16.43 -15.16 -8.91
CA TYR A 28 17.21 -15.98 -9.84
C TYR A 28 18.55 -16.41 -9.25
N ALA A 29 19.23 -15.54 -8.50
CA ALA A 29 20.48 -15.89 -7.82
C ALA A 29 20.27 -17.00 -6.78
N THR A 30 19.16 -16.97 -6.04
CA THR A 30 18.80 -18.04 -5.10
C THR A 30 18.46 -19.31 -5.87
N PHE A 31 17.60 -19.24 -6.90
CA PHE A 31 17.22 -20.40 -7.72
C PHE A 31 18.42 -21.14 -8.31
N PHE A 32 19.38 -20.41 -8.88
CA PHE A 32 20.59 -21.01 -9.47
C PHE A 32 21.70 -21.23 -8.45
N GLY A 33 21.77 -20.46 -7.37
CA GLY A 33 22.89 -20.49 -6.43
C GLY A 33 22.75 -21.55 -5.34
N THR A 34 21.56 -21.73 -4.76
CA THR A 34 21.39 -22.67 -3.63
C THR A 34 21.70 -24.12 -4.01
N PRO A 35 21.25 -24.66 -5.15
CA PRO A 35 21.54 -26.05 -5.50
C PRO A 35 23.04 -26.32 -5.70
N PHE A 36 23.79 -25.34 -6.21
CA PHE A 36 25.23 -25.48 -6.39
C PHE A 36 25.98 -25.45 -5.05
N VAL A 37 25.67 -24.51 -4.17
CA VAL A 37 26.32 -24.42 -2.86
C VAL A 37 25.98 -25.65 -2.01
N LEU A 38 24.69 -26.01 -1.93
CA LEU A 38 24.25 -27.19 -1.18
C LEU A 38 24.71 -28.49 -1.83
N GLY A 39 24.85 -28.53 -3.16
CA GLY A 39 25.45 -29.67 -3.86
C GLY A 39 26.90 -29.92 -3.47
N LEU A 40 27.71 -28.86 -3.29
CA LEU A 40 29.08 -29.01 -2.80
C LEU A 40 29.12 -29.56 -1.37
N ILE A 41 28.25 -29.05 -0.50
CA ILE A 41 28.12 -29.57 0.87
C ILE A 41 27.64 -31.03 0.83
N SER A 42 26.68 -31.35 -0.02
CA SER A 42 26.15 -32.70 -0.19
C SER A 42 27.23 -33.68 -0.66
N LEU A 43 28.10 -33.25 -1.58
CA LEU A 43 29.26 -34.05 -2.01
C LEU A 43 30.21 -34.35 -0.83
N LEU A 44 30.47 -33.36 0.04
CA LEU A 44 31.29 -33.55 1.24
C LEU A 44 30.63 -34.52 2.23
N LEU A 45 29.33 -34.36 2.49
CA LEU A 45 28.57 -35.24 3.38
C LEU A 45 28.54 -36.68 2.84
N HIS A 46 28.36 -36.84 1.53
CA HIS A 46 28.41 -38.15 0.88
C HIS A 46 29.79 -38.78 1.02
N PHE A 47 30.87 -38.02 0.76
CA PHE A 47 32.24 -38.49 0.97
C PHE A 47 32.47 -38.97 2.42
N ILE A 48 31.98 -38.24 3.42
CA ILE A 48 32.10 -38.65 4.84
C ILE A 48 31.36 -39.98 5.10
N LEU A 49 30.22 -40.20 4.45
CA LEU A 49 29.41 -41.40 4.66
C LEU A 49 29.99 -42.65 3.98
N ILE A 50 30.43 -42.53 2.72
CA ILE A 50 30.88 -43.68 1.90
C ILE A 50 32.41 -43.78 1.77
N ASN A 51 33.16 -42.78 2.25
CA ASN A 51 34.62 -42.67 2.18
C ASN A 51 35.19 -42.71 0.74
N VAL A 52 34.40 -42.28 -0.25
CA VAL A 52 34.76 -42.24 -1.68
C VAL A 52 34.28 -40.94 -2.32
N TRP A 53 35.14 -40.30 -3.13
CA TRP A 53 34.78 -39.10 -3.89
C TRP A 53 33.99 -39.47 -5.15
N GLU A 54 32.67 -39.33 -5.11
CA GLU A 54 31.80 -39.51 -6.26
C GLU A 54 31.38 -38.15 -6.84
N PHE A 55 32.20 -37.54 -7.69
CA PHE A 55 31.88 -36.22 -8.28
C PHE A 55 30.56 -36.19 -9.07
N LEU A 56 30.11 -37.34 -9.58
CA LEU A 56 28.82 -37.45 -10.26
C LEU A 56 27.63 -37.17 -9.32
N HIS A 57 27.79 -37.42 -8.01
CA HIS A 57 26.81 -37.08 -6.97
C HIS A 57 26.46 -35.59 -6.98
N PHE A 58 27.46 -34.72 -7.13
CA PHE A 58 27.26 -33.28 -7.22
C PHE A 58 26.32 -32.92 -8.39
N PHE A 59 26.59 -33.45 -9.58
CA PHE A 59 25.77 -33.17 -10.76
C PHE A 59 24.35 -33.75 -10.64
N ARG A 60 24.20 -34.94 -10.02
CA ARG A 60 22.88 -35.52 -9.74
C ARG A 60 22.08 -34.68 -8.75
N PHE A 61 22.72 -34.21 -7.67
CA PHE A 61 22.10 -33.32 -6.69
C PHE A 61 21.64 -32.01 -7.33
N VAL A 62 22.56 -31.30 -8.00
CA VAL A 62 22.28 -30.03 -8.66
C VAL A 62 21.19 -30.19 -9.72
N GLY A 63 21.27 -31.24 -10.54
CA GLY A 63 20.27 -31.55 -11.54
C GLY A 63 18.88 -31.77 -10.95
N LEU A 64 18.78 -32.56 -9.87
CA LEU A 64 17.52 -32.83 -9.19
C LEU A 64 16.87 -31.54 -8.68
N PHE A 65 17.60 -30.73 -7.92
CA PHE A 65 17.06 -29.53 -7.26
C PHE A 65 16.90 -28.32 -8.20
N LEU A 66 17.42 -28.35 -9.43
CA LEU A 66 17.06 -27.41 -10.48
C LEU A 66 15.82 -27.87 -11.28
N LEU A 67 15.72 -29.17 -11.57
CA LEU A 67 14.63 -29.72 -12.38
C LEU A 67 13.28 -29.69 -11.65
N ILE A 68 13.23 -30.01 -10.35
CA ILE A 68 11.98 -30.02 -9.57
C ILE A 68 11.26 -28.67 -9.63
N PRO A 69 11.86 -27.55 -9.16
CA PRO A 69 11.19 -26.25 -9.20
C PRO A 69 11.02 -25.73 -10.64
N GLY A 70 11.92 -26.07 -11.57
CA GLY A 70 11.82 -25.68 -12.98
C GLY A 70 10.60 -26.27 -13.68
N LEU A 71 10.38 -27.58 -13.54
CA LEU A 71 9.22 -28.28 -14.10
C LEU A 71 7.92 -27.81 -13.45
N ALA A 72 7.91 -27.62 -12.13
CA ALA A 72 6.72 -27.16 -11.41
C ALA A 72 6.35 -25.72 -11.76
N ALA A 73 7.34 -24.82 -11.86
CA ALA A 73 7.14 -23.47 -12.34
C ALA A 73 6.60 -23.49 -13.79
N GLY A 74 7.24 -24.24 -14.69
CA GLY A 74 6.79 -24.43 -16.07
C GLY A 74 5.33 -24.90 -16.16
N PHE A 75 4.97 -25.93 -15.40
CA PHE A 75 3.60 -26.44 -15.34
C PHE A 75 2.61 -25.38 -14.85
N SER A 76 2.92 -24.69 -13.75
CA SER A 76 2.03 -23.66 -13.20
C SER A 76 1.83 -22.48 -14.17
N MET A 77 2.89 -22.07 -14.88
CA MET A 77 2.83 -21.01 -15.87
C MET A 77 2.02 -21.42 -17.10
N LEU A 78 2.24 -22.62 -17.63
CA LEU A 78 1.58 -23.10 -18.85
C LEU A 78 0.08 -23.33 -18.64
N PHE A 79 -0.31 -23.93 -17.52
CA PHE A 79 -1.69 -24.38 -17.31
C PHE A 79 -2.55 -23.42 -16.47
N TYR A 80 -1.97 -22.62 -15.59
CA TYR A 80 -2.73 -21.84 -14.60
C TYR A 80 -2.50 -20.33 -14.62
N SER A 81 -1.48 -19.80 -15.29
CA SER A 81 -1.18 -18.35 -15.28
C SER A 81 -2.29 -17.44 -15.84
N LYS A 82 -3.13 -17.96 -16.75
CA LYS A 82 -4.29 -17.23 -17.26
C LYS A 82 -5.40 -17.07 -16.19
N LYS A 83 -5.61 -18.12 -15.39
CA LYS A 83 -6.63 -18.15 -14.34
C LYS A 83 -6.15 -17.51 -13.04
N ALA A 84 -4.87 -17.64 -12.75
CA ALA A 84 -4.20 -17.05 -11.61
C ALA A 84 -2.98 -16.25 -12.08
N PRO A 85 -3.16 -14.94 -12.34
CA PRO A 85 -2.08 -14.07 -12.83
C PRO A 85 -0.86 -14.04 -11.91
N ILE A 86 -1.03 -14.27 -10.60
CA ILE A 86 0.07 -14.46 -9.65
C ILE A 86 1.02 -15.59 -10.04
N LEU A 87 0.63 -16.52 -10.90
CA LEU A 87 1.46 -17.61 -11.42
C LEU A 87 2.11 -17.30 -12.78
N ARG A 88 2.10 -16.04 -13.23
CA ARG A 88 2.89 -15.59 -14.38
C ARG A 88 4.39 -15.61 -14.07
N PRO A 89 5.26 -15.61 -15.10
CA PRO A 89 6.69 -15.40 -14.89
C PRO A 89 6.96 -13.99 -14.30
N PRO A 90 8.04 -13.83 -13.53
CA PRO A 90 8.50 -12.51 -13.09
C PRO A 90 8.75 -11.57 -14.28
N PRO A 91 8.37 -10.28 -14.20
CA PRO A 91 7.85 -9.58 -13.02
C PRO A 91 6.33 -9.69 -12.79
N MET A 92 5.58 -10.19 -13.76
CA MET A 92 4.12 -10.11 -13.76
C MET A 92 3.46 -11.09 -12.78
N GLY A 93 4.24 -12.03 -12.26
CA GLY A 93 3.83 -12.99 -11.25
C GLY A 93 5.02 -13.58 -10.50
N TRP A 94 4.70 -14.55 -9.66
CA TRP A 94 5.53 -15.12 -8.60
C TRP A 94 5.74 -16.62 -8.74
N SER A 95 5.44 -17.19 -9.92
CA SER A 95 5.47 -18.66 -10.12
C SER A 95 6.85 -19.25 -9.80
N ILE A 96 7.93 -18.63 -10.28
CA ILE A 96 9.29 -19.13 -10.05
C ILE A 96 9.59 -19.09 -8.56
N GLN A 97 9.45 -17.93 -7.91
CA GLN A 97 9.75 -17.74 -6.48
C GLN A 97 8.98 -18.69 -5.58
N MET A 98 7.67 -18.84 -5.81
CA MET A 98 6.84 -19.77 -5.04
C MET A 98 7.36 -21.21 -5.17
N ASN A 99 7.68 -21.64 -6.39
CA ASN A 99 8.18 -22.98 -6.62
C ASN A 99 9.59 -23.20 -6.04
N VAL A 100 10.48 -22.20 -6.12
CA VAL A 100 11.79 -22.27 -5.46
C VAL A 100 11.62 -22.47 -3.95
N TYR A 101 10.73 -21.71 -3.33
CA TYR A 101 10.49 -21.79 -1.88
C TYR A 101 9.99 -23.18 -1.45
N PHE A 102 9.06 -23.77 -2.21
CA PHE A 102 8.59 -25.12 -1.96
C PHE A 102 9.71 -26.16 -2.11
N SER A 103 10.55 -26.04 -3.14
CA SER A 103 11.67 -26.96 -3.36
C SER A 103 12.79 -26.80 -2.33
N ALA A 104 13.02 -25.59 -1.82
CA ALA A 104 14.00 -25.33 -0.77
C ALA A 104 13.68 -26.10 0.53
N VAL A 105 12.39 -26.28 0.85
CA VAL A 105 11.97 -27.13 1.98
C VAL A 105 12.43 -28.58 1.78
N ILE A 106 12.29 -29.11 0.56
CA ILE A 106 12.69 -30.47 0.23
C ILE A 106 14.22 -30.58 0.32
N GLU A 107 14.93 -29.61 -0.24
CA GLU A 107 16.39 -29.53 -0.27
C GLU A 107 16.99 -29.49 1.15
N VAL A 108 16.50 -28.60 2.02
CA VAL A 108 16.98 -28.48 3.40
C VAL A 108 16.68 -29.75 4.20
N THR A 109 15.49 -30.32 4.06
CA THR A 109 15.13 -31.56 4.77
C THR A 109 16.01 -32.72 4.30
N PHE A 110 16.27 -32.83 3.01
CA PHE A 110 17.18 -33.83 2.45
C PHE A 110 18.60 -33.70 2.99
N MET A 111 19.13 -32.48 3.08
CA MET A 111 20.45 -32.21 3.68
C MET A 111 20.51 -32.66 5.16
N LEU A 112 19.44 -32.42 5.93
CA LEU A 112 19.35 -32.94 7.31
C LEU A 112 19.38 -34.47 7.34
N GLY A 113 18.70 -35.12 6.39
CA GLY A 113 18.76 -36.59 6.21
C GLY A 113 20.18 -37.10 5.97
N GLN A 114 20.99 -36.39 5.19
CA GLN A 114 22.40 -36.74 4.95
C GLN A 114 23.24 -36.65 6.23
N VAL A 115 23.04 -35.60 7.03
CA VAL A 115 23.74 -35.45 8.32
C VAL A 115 23.36 -36.59 9.28
N ILE A 116 22.07 -36.91 9.38
CA ILE A 116 21.59 -38.00 10.25
C ILE A 116 22.09 -39.36 9.75
N ALA A 117 22.13 -39.57 8.43
CA ALA A 117 22.68 -40.79 7.84
C ALA A 117 24.15 -41.01 8.24
N ILE A 118 24.94 -39.94 8.35
CA ILE A 118 26.33 -39.99 8.85
C ILE A 118 26.37 -40.32 10.34
N VAL A 119 25.59 -39.63 11.16
CA VAL A 119 25.61 -39.81 12.63
C VAL A 119 25.18 -41.23 13.01
N LEU A 120 24.14 -41.76 12.34
CA LEU A 120 23.55 -43.06 12.65
C LEU A 120 24.05 -44.18 11.73
N GLN A 121 24.99 -43.87 10.82
CA GLN A 121 25.60 -44.82 9.88
C GLN A 121 24.57 -45.63 9.07
N ASN A 122 23.51 -44.94 8.62
CA ASN A 122 22.40 -45.57 7.92
C ASN A 122 21.89 -44.67 6.77
N ILE A 123 22.08 -45.11 5.53
CA ILE A 123 21.73 -44.35 4.32
C ILE A 123 20.22 -44.11 4.17
N TRP A 124 19.37 -44.97 4.74
CA TRP A 124 17.91 -44.88 4.63
C TRP A 124 17.35 -43.56 5.18
N TYR A 125 18.06 -42.89 6.09
CA TYR A 125 17.67 -41.56 6.57
C TYR A 125 17.65 -40.51 5.47
N GLN A 126 18.45 -40.64 4.41
CA GLN A 126 18.37 -39.72 3.26
C GLN A 126 17.00 -39.82 2.56
N GLU A 127 16.53 -41.04 2.31
CA GLU A 127 15.22 -41.31 1.69
C GLU A 127 14.08 -40.87 2.59
N MET A 128 14.12 -41.22 3.88
CA MET A 128 13.11 -40.82 4.86
C MET A 128 12.93 -39.29 4.89
N PHE A 129 14.03 -38.55 4.96
CA PHE A 129 13.99 -37.09 5.04
C PHE A 129 13.65 -36.44 3.69
N LEU A 130 13.98 -37.07 2.56
CA LEU A 130 13.47 -36.62 1.25
C LEU A 130 11.94 -36.71 1.23
N ILE A 131 11.38 -37.87 1.60
CA ILE A 131 9.93 -38.10 1.62
C ILE A 131 9.27 -37.11 2.60
N LEU A 132 9.85 -36.90 3.78
CA LEU A 132 9.37 -35.90 4.73
C LEU A 132 9.35 -34.49 4.11
N GLY A 133 10.42 -34.10 3.42
CA GLY A 133 10.51 -32.83 2.71
C GLY A 133 9.40 -32.65 1.69
N THR A 134 9.06 -33.69 0.92
CA THR A 134 7.95 -33.63 -0.06
C THR A 134 6.59 -33.40 0.58
N ILE A 135 6.32 -33.96 1.77
CA ILE A 135 5.06 -33.74 2.49
C ILE A 135 5.00 -32.31 3.02
N ILE A 136 6.07 -31.83 3.64
CA ILE A 136 6.14 -30.46 4.14
C ILE A 136 5.93 -29.49 2.97
N SER A 137 6.59 -29.73 1.84
CA SER A 137 6.41 -28.96 0.61
C SER A 137 4.96 -29.01 0.12
N TYR A 138 4.31 -30.17 0.11
CA TYR A 138 2.89 -30.30 -0.26
C TYR A 138 1.99 -29.48 0.64
N ILE A 139 2.19 -29.56 1.96
CA ILE A 139 1.40 -28.85 2.97
C ILE A 139 1.50 -27.34 2.71
N VAL A 140 2.72 -26.83 2.60
CA VAL A 140 2.99 -25.41 2.34
C VAL A 140 2.40 -24.99 1.00
N ALA A 141 2.64 -25.75 -0.07
CA ALA A 141 2.12 -25.44 -1.41
C ALA A 141 0.58 -25.45 -1.44
N PHE A 142 -0.06 -26.42 -0.79
CA PHE A 142 -1.51 -26.50 -0.69
C PHE A 142 -2.09 -25.29 0.05
N VAL A 143 -1.49 -24.88 1.18
CA VAL A 143 -1.91 -23.68 1.91
C VAL A 143 -1.84 -22.45 1.00
N ILE A 144 -0.72 -22.25 0.31
CA ILE A 144 -0.54 -21.08 -0.55
C ILE A 144 -1.51 -21.09 -1.73
N TYR A 145 -1.57 -22.19 -2.49
CA TYR A 145 -2.46 -22.28 -3.64
C TYR A 145 -3.94 -22.18 -3.25
N PHE A 146 -4.33 -22.81 -2.13
CA PHE A 146 -5.69 -22.71 -1.65
C PHE A 146 -6.03 -21.30 -1.15
N SER A 147 -5.24 -20.73 -0.24
CA SER A 147 -5.64 -19.52 0.47
C SER A 147 -5.40 -18.24 -0.32
N PHE A 148 -4.34 -18.22 -1.11
CA PHE A 148 -3.77 -16.97 -1.65
C PHE A 148 -3.76 -16.89 -3.17
N THR A 149 -4.30 -17.89 -3.88
CA THR A 149 -4.37 -17.87 -5.35
C THR A 149 -5.77 -18.11 -5.88
N THR A 150 -6.07 -17.59 -7.07
CA THR A 150 -7.37 -17.69 -7.74
C THR A 150 -7.54 -18.97 -8.58
N VAL A 151 -6.62 -19.95 -8.48
CA VAL A 151 -6.62 -21.18 -9.30
C VAL A 151 -7.88 -22.03 -9.13
N GLY A 152 -8.51 -21.98 -7.95
CA GLY A 152 -9.73 -22.72 -7.62
C GLY A 152 -9.58 -24.25 -7.72
N ARG A 153 -10.71 -24.97 -7.69
CA ARG A 153 -10.74 -26.43 -7.90
C ARG A 153 -10.74 -26.77 -9.40
N PRO A 154 -10.07 -27.86 -9.82
CA PRO A 154 -9.18 -28.73 -9.04
C PRO A 154 -7.73 -28.18 -8.94
N GLY A 155 -7.47 -26.98 -9.46
CA GLY A 155 -6.12 -26.43 -9.65
C GLY A 155 -5.22 -26.40 -8.42
N TYR A 156 -5.70 -25.97 -7.26
CA TYR A 156 -4.86 -25.93 -6.06
C TYR A 156 -4.43 -27.32 -5.58
N ILE A 157 -5.20 -28.38 -5.89
CA ILE A 157 -4.85 -29.77 -5.57
C ILE A 157 -3.76 -30.24 -6.52
N ILE A 158 -3.97 -30.02 -7.82
CA ILE A 158 -3.01 -30.43 -8.85
C ILE A 158 -1.67 -29.74 -8.62
N LEU A 159 -1.67 -28.41 -8.44
CA LEU A 159 -0.45 -27.63 -8.26
C LEU A 159 0.35 -28.01 -7.01
N SER A 160 -0.32 -28.31 -5.89
CA SER A 160 0.38 -28.75 -4.68
C SER A 160 1.01 -30.15 -4.83
N LEU A 161 0.53 -30.97 -5.77
CA LEU A 161 1.07 -32.31 -6.05
C LEU A 161 2.27 -32.30 -7.01
N VAL A 162 2.43 -31.27 -7.84
CA VAL A 162 3.44 -31.29 -8.92
C VAL A 162 4.85 -31.51 -8.38
N GLN A 163 5.28 -30.74 -7.37
CA GLN A 163 6.62 -30.88 -6.81
C GLN A 163 6.87 -32.19 -6.08
N PRO A 164 5.99 -32.64 -5.15
CA PRO A 164 6.14 -33.96 -4.52
C PRO A 164 6.25 -35.10 -5.55
N VAL A 165 5.34 -35.13 -6.52
CA VAL A 165 5.33 -36.18 -7.56
C VAL A 165 6.58 -36.11 -8.41
N THR A 166 6.97 -34.92 -8.85
CA THR A 166 8.20 -34.72 -9.64
C THR A 166 9.44 -35.14 -8.85
N THR A 167 9.50 -34.86 -7.56
CA THR A 167 10.61 -35.26 -6.69
C THR A 167 10.70 -36.78 -6.59
N ILE A 168 9.58 -37.46 -6.31
CA ILE A 168 9.53 -38.93 -6.20
C ILE A 168 9.96 -39.57 -7.52
N LEU A 169 9.46 -39.07 -8.66
CA LEU A 169 9.83 -39.58 -10.00
C LEU A 169 11.31 -39.36 -10.34
N LEU A 170 11.83 -38.15 -10.10
CA LEU A 170 13.21 -37.80 -10.42
C LEU A 170 14.23 -38.37 -9.43
N TYR A 171 13.81 -38.84 -8.26
CA TYR A 171 14.73 -39.47 -7.30
C TYR A 171 15.46 -40.68 -7.88
N SER A 172 14.81 -41.44 -8.77
CA SER A 172 15.44 -42.55 -9.51
C SER A 172 16.68 -42.11 -10.32
N LEU A 173 16.68 -40.88 -10.86
CA LEU A 173 17.84 -40.31 -11.56
C LEU A 173 18.97 -39.95 -10.58
N TYR A 174 18.62 -39.60 -9.35
CA TYR A 174 19.59 -39.26 -8.31
C TYR A 174 20.32 -40.51 -7.78
N ILE A 175 19.59 -41.60 -7.55
CA ILE A 175 20.20 -42.89 -7.14
C ILE A 175 20.78 -43.68 -8.34
N GLY A 176 20.45 -43.30 -9.58
CA GLY A 176 20.92 -43.97 -10.79
C GLY A 176 20.26 -45.33 -11.08
N GLN A 177 19.23 -45.69 -10.31
CA GLN A 177 18.46 -46.93 -10.44
C GLN A 177 16.98 -46.69 -10.10
N PHE A 178 16.09 -47.56 -10.58
CA PHE A 178 14.67 -47.52 -10.21
C PHE A 178 14.45 -48.48 -9.05
N ASP A 179 14.01 -47.97 -7.89
CA ASP A 179 13.64 -48.78 -6.73
C ASP A 179 12.11 -48.79 -6.52
N PRO A 180 11.40 -49.84 -6.96
CA PRO A 180 9.94 -49.94 -6.80
C PRO A 180 9.48 -49.84 -5.35
N ASP A 181 10.29 -50.30 -4.40
CA ASP A 181 9.95 -50.31 -2.97
C ASP A 181 9.91 -48.88 -2.42
N PHE A 182 10.92 -48.06 -2.72
CA PHE A 182 10.91 -46.63 -2.44
C PHE A 182 9.66 -45.95 -3.01
N PHE A 183 9.33 -46.21 -4.28
CA PHE A 183 8.18 -45.60 -4.94
C PHE A 183 6.87 -45.93 -4.23
N ILE A 184 6.65 -47.19 -3.85
CA ILE A 184 5.45 -47.62 -3.14
C ILE A 184 5.40 -47.00 -1.74
N ARG A 185 6.50 -47.05 -0.98
CA ARG A 185 6.59 -46.45 0.37
C ARG A 185 6.29 -44.96 0.31
N ALA A 186 6.93 -44.23 -0.60
CA ALA A 186 6.74 -42.80 -0.80
C ALA A 186 5.29 -42.45 -1.17
N LEU A 187 4.68 -43.18 -2.09
CA LEU A 187 3.31 -42.91 -2.55
C LEU A 187 2.27 -43.17 -1.44
N VAL A 188 2.34 -44.32 -0.78
CA VAL A 188 1.41 -44.69 0.30
C VAL A 188 1.49 -43.65 1.41
N PHE A 189 2.70 -43.32 1.82
CA PHE A 189 2.95 -42.38 2.89
C PHE A 189 2.48 -40.95 2.56
N PHE A 190 2.77 -40.49 1.34
CA PHE A 190 2.36 -39.20 0.85
C PHE A 190 0.83 -39.06 0.84
N VAL A 191 0.11 -40.06 0.28
CA VAL A 191 -1.35 -40.04 0.20
C VAL A 191 -1.98 -40.02 1.60
N THR A 192 -1.49 -40.85 2.53
CA THR A 192 -2.00 -40.89 3.91
C THR A 192 -1.84 -39.54 4.60
N CYS A 193 -0.65 -38.93 4.54
CA CYS A 193 -0.40 -37.64 5.18
C CYS A 193 -1.16 -36.49 4.50
N ALA A 194 -1.29 -36.51 3.17
CA ALA A 194 -2.06 -35.52 2.44
C ALA A 194 -3.55 -35.53 2.84
N LEU A 195 -4.14 -36.71 3.05
CA LEU A 195 -5.52 -36.86 3.51
C LEU A 195 -5.71 -36.37 4.96
N ILE A 196 -4.79 -36.73 5.85
CA ILE A 196 -4.80 -36.29 7.25
C ILE A 196 -4.72 -34.76 7.34
N PHE A 197 -3.92 -34.12 6.49
CA PHE A 197 -3.77 -32.67 6.47
C PHE A 197 -4.98 -31.95 5.85
N ALA A 198 -5.51 -32.44 4.72
CA ALA A 198 -6.54 -31.74 3.98
C ALA A 198 -7.87 -31.58 4.76
N LEU A 199 -8.22 -32.53 5.63
CA LEU A 199 -9.49 -32.55 6.37
C LEU A 199 -9.58 -31.48 7.49
N PRO A 200 -8.63 -31.38 8.44
CA PRO A 200 -8.60 -30.30 9.43
C PRO A 200 -8.42 -28.93 8.79
N TYR A 201 -7.58 -28.84 7.76
CA TYR A 201 -7.35 -27.59 7.04
C TYR A 201 -8.67 -27.05 6.48
N ARG A 202 -9.46 -27.88 5.79
CA ARG A 202 -10.81 -27.53 5.32
C ARG A 202 -11.71 -26.96 6.41
N ARG A 203 -11.64 -27.46 7.65
CA ARG A 203 -12.45 -26.97 8.77
C ARG A 203 -12.01 -25.59 9.24
N GLY A 204 -10.70 -25.36 9.39
CA GLY A 204 -10.16 -24.04 9.78
C GLY A 204 -10.50 -22.94 8.78
N LEU A 205 -10.59 -23.28 7.49
CA LEU A 205 -10.98 -22.34 6.44
C LEU A 205 -12.41 -21.82 6.63
N PHE A 206 -13.37 -22.60 7.13
CA PHE A 206 -14.72 -22.06 7.32
C PHE A 206 -14.78 -20.89 8.32
N HIS A 207 -13.87 -20.85 9.30
CA HIS A 207 -13.86 -19.80 10.32
C HIS A 207 -13.46 -18.43 9.76
N VAL A 208 -12.37 -18.36 8.99
CA VAL A 208 -11.91 -17.11 8.34
C VAL A 208 -12.96 -16.58 7.37
N SER A 209 -13.67 -17.48 6.67
CA SER A 209 -14.72 -17.06 5.75
C SER A 209 -15.92 -16.40 6.45
N ASN A 210 -16.13 -16.68 7.74
CA ASN A 210 -17.26 -16.14 8.50
C ASN A 210 -17.04 -14.69 8.90
N VAL A 211 -15.82 -14.27 9.27
CA VAL A 211 -15.52 -12.87 9.67
C VAL A 211 -15.97 -11.89 8.59
N TYR A 212 -15.53 -12.09 7.35
CA TYR A 212 -15.93 -11.23 6.24
C TYR A 212 -17.42 -11.38 5.90
N LYS A 213 -17.98 -12.58 6.04
CA LYS A 213 -19.39 -12.86 5.75
C LYS A 213 -20.33 -12.21 6.74
N GLU A 214 -19.96 -12.12 8.01
CA GLU A 214 -20.73 -11.45 9.05
C GLU A 214 -20.79 -9.95 8.79
N ALA A 215 -19.70 -9.33 8.31
CA ALA A 215 -19.65 -7.91 8.00
C ALA A 215 -20.32 -7.54 6.66
N THR A 216 -20.25 -8.41 5.64
CA THR A 216 -20.58 -8.04 4.24
C THR A 216 -21.60 -8.95 3.56
N GLY A 217 -21.97 -10.08 4.18
CA GLY A 217 -22.76 -11.14 3.54
C GLY A 217 -21.98 -11.98 2.51
N MET A 218 -20.73 -11.65 2.18
CA MET A 218 -19.93 -12.29 1.14
C MET A 218 -18.89 -13.28 1.70
N SER A 219 -18.44 -14.22 0.87
CA SER A 219 -17.44 -15.23 1.31
C SER A 219 -16.04 -14.64 1.41
N GLY A 220 -15.36 -14.84 2.56
CA GLY A 220 -14.04 -14.26 2.85
C GLY A 220 -12.86 -14.81 2.02
N TYR A 221 -12.80 -16.11 1.68
CA TYR A 221 -11.66 -16.63 0.89
C TYR A 221 -11.57 -16.09 -0.53
N PRO A 222 -12.67 -16.05 -1.29
CA PRO A 222 -12.67 -15.37 -2.57
C PRO A 222 -12.17 -13.92 -2.47
N PHE A 223 -12.60 -13.18 -1.43
CA PHE A 223 -12.09 -11.83 -1.14
C PHE A 223 -10.58 -11.82 -0.83
N ILE A 224 -10.08 -12.68 0.06
CA ILE A 224 -8.65 -12.77 0.40
C ILE A 224 -7.81 -13.06 -0.84
N ARG A 225 -8.26 -13.97 -1.72
CA ARG A 225 -7.56 -14.29 -2.97
C ARG A 225 -7.53 -13.09 -3.92
N ALA A 226 -8.64 -12.35 -4.01
CA ALA A 226 -8.73 -11.13 -4.80
C ALA A 226 -7.79 -10.05 -4.26
N PHE A 227 -7.81 -9.86 -2.94
CA PHE A 227 -6.95 -8.91 -2.24
C PHE A 227 -5.46 -9.23 -2.46
N ILE A 228 -5.05 -10.49 -2.24
CA ILE A 228 -3.66 -10.90 -2.45
C ILE A 228 -3.26 -10.78 -3.92
N LEU A 229 -4.13 -11.13 -4.87
CA LEU A 229 -3.86 -10.96 -6.29
C LEU A 229 -3.55 -9.49 -6.62
N SER A 230 -4.42 -8.57 -6.20
CA SER A 230 -4.24 -7.12 -6.39
C SER A 230 -2.96 -6.60 -5.72
N MET A 231 -2.73 -6.97 -4.46
CA MET A 231 -1.56 -6.49 -3.71
C MET A 231 -0.24 -7.05 -4.26
N MET A 232 -0.22 -8.27 -4.79
CA MET A 232 1.01 -8.93 -5.26
C MET A 232 1.29 -8.76 -6.76
N THR A 233 0.33 -8.29 -7.56
CA THR A 233 0.49 -8.15 -9.01
C THR A 233 -0.05 -6.81 -9.51
N ASP A 234 0.60 -6.22 -10.50
CA ASP A 234 0.13 -4.96 -11.10
C ASP A 234 -0.99 -5.23 -12.12
N GLY A 235 -2.01 -4.38 -12.13
CA GLY A 235 -3.11 -4.43 -13.10
C GLY A 235 -4.06 -5.63 -12.95
N ASN A 236 -4.27 -6.14 -11.72
CA ASN A 236 -5.23 -7.22 -11.45
C ASN A 236 -6.21 -6.83 -10.32
N ASP A 237 -6.67 -5.58 -10.34
CA ASP A 237 -7.55 -5.03 -9.30
C ASP A 237 -9.04 -5.33 -9.56
N ASP A 238 -9.44 -5.67 -10.79
CA ASP A 238 -10.84 -5.92 -11.19
C ASP A 238 -11.58 -6.86 -10.23
N LEU A 239 -10.92 -7.93 -9.78
CA LEU A 239 -11.56 -8.91 -8.90
C LEU A 239 -11.82 -8.35 -7.52
N ILE A 240 -10.89 -7.58 -6.94
CA ILE A 240 -11.09 -6.96 -5.62
C ILE A 240 -12.07 -5.79 -5.71
N GLU A 241 -12.03 -5.02 -6.79
CA GLU A 241 -12.98 -3.94 -7.07
C GLU A 241 -14.41 -4.46 -7.21
N SER A 242 -14.62 -5.67 -7.76
CA SER A 242 -15.94 -6.29 -7.79
C SER A 242 -16.55 -6.57 -6.41
N TYR A 243 -15.72 -6.68 -5.35
CA TYR A 243 -16.20 -6.75 -3.97
C TYR A 243 -16.52 -5.36 -3.43
N PHE A 244 -15.69 -4.36 -3.74
CA PHE A 244 -15.94 -2.97 -3.36
C PHE A 244 -17.23 -2.45 -3.99
N GLU A 245 -17.50 -2.77 -5.25
CA GLU A 245 -18.71 -2.35 -5.96
C GLU A 245 -19.98 -2.92 -5.31
N ARG A 246 -19.92 -4.16 -4.78
CA ARG A 246 -21.07 -4.83 -4.14
C ARG A 246 -21.44 -4.24 -2.80
N VAL A 247 -20.46 -3.77 -2.02
CA VAL A 247 -20.71 -3.07 -0.75
C VAL A 247 -21.01 -1.58 -0.97
N GLY A 248 -20.51 -1.02 -2.07
CA GLY A 248 -20.56 0.40 -2.32
C GLY A 248 -21.96 0.93 -2.66
N ILE A 249 -22.20 2.16 -2.21
CA ILE A 249 -23.43 2.91 -2.45
C ILE A 249 -23.18 3.97 -3.52
N LYS A 250 -24.21 4.30 -4.31
CA LYS A 250 -24.15 5.45 -5.22
C LYS A 250 -24.30 6.74 -4.43
N LYS A 251 -23.34 7.67 -4.56
CA LYS A 251 -23.39 8.99 -3.92
C LYS A 251 -22.78 10.03 -4.86
N GLY A 252 -23.34 11.23 -4.83
CA GLY A 252 -22.75 12.37 -5.53
C GLY A 252 -21.46 12.80 -4.82
N VAL A 253 -20.38 12.99 -5.59
CA VAL A 253 -19.10 13.45 -5.09
C VAL A 253 -18.92 14.91 -5.45
N LYS A 254 -18.63 15.75 -4.45
CA LYS A 254 -18.32 17.17 -4.65
C LYS A 254 -16.86 17.34 -5.00
N ILE A 255 -16.55 18.22 -5.95
CA ILE A 255 -15.19 18.66 -6.23
C ILE A 255 -15.15 20.18 -6.13
N GLN A 256 -14.18 20.70 -5.37
CA GLN A 256 -13.94 22.14 -5.27
C GLN A 256 -12.63 22.49 -5.97
N TYR A 257 -12.62 23.66 -6.60
CA TYR A 257 -11.48 24.19 -7.32
C TYR A 257 -11.20 25.63 -6.87
N LEU A 258 -9.92 25.92 -6.65
CA LEU A 258 -9.42 27.29 -6.65
C LEU A 258 -8.45 27.45 -7.81
N VAL A 259 -8.79 28.32 -8.75
CA VAL A 259 -7.97 28.63 -9.91
C VAL A 259 -7.33 29.99 -9.71
N ILE A 260 -6.02 30.06 -9.97
CA ILE A 260 -5.21 31.28 -9.82
C ILE A 260 -4.57 31.55 -11.17
N ARG A 261 -4.84 32.71 -11.77
CA ARG A 261 -4.26 33.09 -13.07
C ARG A 261 -3.50 34.41 -13.00
N SER A 262 -2.49 34.54 -13.84
CA SER A 262 -1.73 35.79 -14.00
C SER A 262 -2.64 36.87 -14.58
N ILE A 263 -2.63 38.07 -13.98
CA ILE A 263 -3.38 39.21 -14.53
C ILE A 263 -2.78 39.66 -15.87
N SER A 264 -1.46 39.55 -16.04
CA SER A 264 -0.79 40.02 -17.26
C SER A 264 -0.90 39.06 -18.45
N THR A 265 -0.91 37.75 -18.20
CA THR A 265 -0.91 36.74 -19.28
C THR A 265 -2.22 35.99 -19.42
N GLU A 266 -3.12 36.10 -18.43
CA GLU A 266 -4.37 35.33 -18.30
C GLU A 266 -4.18 33.80 -18.21
N GLU A 267 -2.93 33.32 -18.19
CA GLU A 267 -2.59 31.91 -18.05
C GLU A 267 -2.79 31.42 -16.61
N ILE A 268 -3.32 30.19 -16.48
CA ILE A 268 -3.51 29.55 -15.18
C ILE A 268 -2.15 29.16 -14.62
N LYS A 269 -1.85 29.70 -13.44
CA LYS A 269 -0.58 29.51 -12.74
C LYS A 269 -0.70 28.61 -11.52
N GLY A 270 -1.87 28.62 -10.87
CA GLY A 270 -2.21 27.74 -9.74
C GLY A 270 -3.56 27.06 -9.95
N LEU A 271 -3.64 25.78 -9.59
CA LEU A 271 -4.86 24.99 -9.66
C LEU A 271 -4.95 24.10 -8.43
N PHE A 272 -5.82 24.44 -7.48
CA PHE A 272 -6.10 23.61 -6.33
C PHE A 272 -7.31 22.74 -6.66
N VAL A 273 -7.15 21.42 -6.53
CA VAL A 273 -8.22 20.44 -6.74
C VAL A 273 -8.48 19.76 -5.39
N ILE A 274 -9.71 19.89 -4.90
CA ILE A 274 -10.12 19.35 -3.59
C ILE A 274 -11.34 18.46 -3.82
N PRO A 275 -11.12 17.20 -4.26
CA PRO A 275 -12.20 16.24 -4.41
C PRO A 275 -12.65 15.73 -3.04
N ASN A 276 -13.96 15.62 -2.82
CA ASN A 276 -14.51 14.93 -1.66
C ASN A 276 -14.53 13.41 -1.92
N VAL A 277 -13.32 12.88 -2.13
CA VAL A 277 -12.97 11.48 -2.37
C VAL A 277 -11.77 11.17 -1.49
N HIS A 278 -11.87 10.11 -0.71
CA HIS A 278 -10.70 9.58 0.00
C HIS A 278 -9.84 8.77 -0.98
N PHE A 279 -8.51 8.85 -0.88
CA PHE A 279 -7.61 8.35 -1.92
C PHE A 279 -7.05 6.97 -1.62
N GLY A 280 -7.79 6.04 -1.02
CA GLY A 280 -7.27 4.68 -0.81
C GLY A 280 -7.91 3.90 0.32
N PRO A 281 -7.47 2.65 0.51
CA PRO A 281 -6.16 2.53 1.14
C PRO A 281 -5.20 1.58 0.43
N PHE A 282 -5.58 1.00 -0.71
CA PHE A 282 -4.89 -0.15 -1.29
C PHE A 282 -4.37 0.11 -2.70
N LYS A 283 -3.06 0.37 -2.81
CA LYS A 283 -2.28 0.35 -4.06
C LYS A 283 -2.87 1.23 -5.17
N THR A 284 -3.61 0.63 -6.11
CA THR A 284 -4.24 1.25 -7.29
C THR A 284 -5.75 0.93 -7.32
N CYS A 285 -6.29 0.31 -6.27
CA CYS A 285 -7.70 -0.05 -6.23
C CYS A 285 -8.56 1.18 -6.00
N GLY A 286 -9.65 1.30 -6.75
CA GLY A 286 -10.58 2.41 -6.62
C GLY A 286 -9.86 3.74 -6.77
N SER A 287 -10.05 4.64 -5.82
CA SER A 287 -9.50 6.02 -5.86
C SER A 287 -8.03 6.16 -5.43
N SER A 288 -7.30 5.04 -5.25
CA SER A 288 -5.97 5.05 -4.63
C SER A 288 -4.91 5.90 -5.35
N ASP A 289 -5.06 6.05 -6.66
CA ASP A 289 -4.16 6.74 -7.57
C ASP A 289 -4.78 7.98 -8.22
N LEU A 290 -5.94 8.44 -7.72
CA LEU A 290 -6.60 9.66 -8.20
C LEU A 290 -5.67 10.89 -8.14
N PRO A 291 -4.88 11.14 -7.05
CA PRO A 291 -3.92 12.24 -7.05
C PRO A 291 -2.88 12.14 -8.18
N GLU A 292 -2.34 10.93 -8.42
CA GLU A 292 -1.37 10.68 -9.50
C GLU A 292 -1.97 11.06 -10.87
N TYR A 293 -3.20 10.61 -11.15
CA TYR A 293 -3.88 10.95 -12.41
C TYR A 293 -4.10 12.45 -12.57
N ILE A 294 -4.54 13.15 -11.52
CA ILE A 294 -4.75 14.61 -11.56
C ILE A 294 -3.42 15.33 -11.82
N TYR A 295 -2.33 14.97 -11.10
CA TYR A 295 -1.02 15.57 -11.32
C TYR A 295 -0.49 15.34 -12.72
N ARG A 296 -0.73 14.17 -13.32
CA ARG A 296 -0.34 13.86 -14.70
C ARG A 296 -1.17 14.63 -15.72
N ALA A 297 -2.48 14.72 -15.53
CA ALA A 297 -3.41 15.41 -16.44
C ALA A 297 -3.13 16.92 -16.50
N PHE A 298 -2.82 17.55 -15.36
CA PHE A 298 -2.60 18.99 -15.26
C PHE A 298 -1.12 19.38 -15.06
N LYS A 299 -0.18 18.52 -15.50
CA LYS A 299 1.27 18.77 -15.35
C LYS A 299 1.77 20.06 -15.99
N HIS A 300 1.03 20.62 -16.94
CA HIS A 300 1.32 21.88 -17.62
C HIS A 300 0.97 23.12 -16.79
N ILE A 301 0.18 22.98 -15.73
CA ILE A 301 -0.13 24.06 -14.78
C ILE A 301 0.88 23.96 -13.62
N PRO A 302 1.80 24.94 -13.44
CA PRO A 302 2.90 24.83 -12.48
C PRO A 302 2.44 24.56 -11.04
N GLY A 303 1.37 25.24 -10.61
CA GLY A 303 0.81 25.12 -9.27
C GLY A 303 -0.38 24.18 -9.15
N THR A 304 -0.49 23.13 -9.97
CA THR A 304 -1.46 22.07 -9.72
C THR A 304 -1.15 21.38 -8.40
N THR A 305 -2.12 21.36 -7.50
CA THR A 305 -2.03 20.73 -6.18
C THR A 305 -3.35 20.04 -5.85
N VAL A 306 -3.26 18.76 -5.49
CA VAL A 306 -4.38 17.97 -4.98
C VAL A 306 -4.33 18.00 -3.46
N TYR A 307 -5.38 18.51 -2.82
CA TYR A 307 -5.46 18.58 -1.36
C TYR A 307 -6.41 17.52 -0.81
N HIS A 308 -6.00 16.92 0.30
CA HIS A 308 -6.88 16.15 1.17
C HIS A 308 -7.89 17.07 1.87
N THR A 309 -9.07 16.55 2.18
CA THR A 309 -10.14 17.29 2.88
C THR A 309 -10.70 16.42 3.99
N THR A 310 -11.70 16.91 4.72
CA THR A 310 -12.38 16.11 5.76
C THR A 310 -13.18 14.99 5.10
N ASN A 311 -12.54 13.84 4.92
CA ASN A 311 -13.13 12.60 4.46
C ASN A 311 -12.40 11.42 5.12
N ASP A 312 -12.98 10.23 4.97
CA ASP A 312 -12.43 8.96 5.44
C ASP A 312 -12.72 7.85 4.42
N HIS A 313 -12.35 6.62 4.74
CA HIS A 313 -12.56 5.46 3.87
C HIS A 313 -14.01 5.24 3.38
N SER A 314 -15.04 5.84 3.99
CA SER A 314 -16.41 5.80 3.47
C SER A 314 -16.53 6.54 2.12
N GLN A 315 -15.68 7.53 1.83
CA GLN A 315 -15.64 8.26 0.55
C GLN A 315 -14.69 7.64 -0.48
N ASN A 316 -14.19 6.43 -0.26
CA ASN A 316 -13.42 5.68 -1.26
C ASN A 316 -14.28 5.32 -2.47
N LEU A 317 -13.87 5.73 -3.66
CA LEU A 317 -14.43 5.20 -4.91
C LEU A 317 -14.19 3.69 -5.00
N THR A 318 -15.17 2.96 -5.52
CA THR A 318 -15.12 1.49 -5.57
C THR A 318 -14.26 0.93 -6.69
N THR A 319 -14.21 1.61 -7.84
CA THR A 319 -13.58 1.11 -9.06
C THR A 319 -12.76 2.16 -9.79
N GLN A 320 -11.82 1.73 -10.63
CA GLN A 320 -11.12 2.62 -11.57
C GLN A 320 -12.06 3.28 -12.58
N ASN A 321 -13.19 2.64 -12.93
CA ASN A 321 -14.19 3.26 -13.78
C ASN A 321 -14.84 4.49 -13.10
N ASP A 322 -15.07 4.45 -11.79
CA ASP A 322 -15.55 5.62 -11.04
C ASP A 322 -14.49 6.73 -11.03
N VAL A 323 -13.20 6.38 -10.90
CA VAL A 323 -12.06 7.33 -11.00
C VAL A 323 -12.05 8.02 -12.36
N GLU A 324 -12.22 7.28 -13.45
CA GLU A 324 -12.30 7.88 -14.79
C GLU A 324 -13.44 8.87 -14.93
N VAL A 325 -14.61 8.59 -14.34
CA VAL A 325 -15.77 9.49 -14.36
C VAL A 325 -15.43 10.79 -13.62
N VAL A 326 -14.79 10.69 -12.45
CA VAL A 326 -14.31 11.86 -11.68
C VAL A 326 -13.28 12.66 -12.48
N LEU A 327 -12.28 12.00 -13.08
CA LEU A 327 -11.24 12.66 -13.88
C LEU A 327 -11.82 13.38 -15.11
N LYS A 328 -12.75 12.74 -15.83
CA LYS A 328 -13.45 13.36 -16.96
C LYS A 328 -14.20 14.62 -16.52
N LYS A 329 -14.84 14.58 -15.35
CA LYS A 329 -15.51 15.76 -14.79
C LYS A 329 -14.53 16.88 -14.43
N ILE A 330 -13.39 16.54 -13.82
CA ILE A 330 -12.33 17.52 -13.52
C ILE A 330 -11.83 18.19 -14.81
N ASP A 331 -11.51 17.41 -15.84
CA ASP A 331 -11.06 17.95 -17.14
C ASP A 331 -12.10 18.89 -17.76
N GLN A 332 -13.36 18.48 -17.80
CA GLN A 332 -14.47 19.31 -18.28
C GLN A 332 -14.62 20.61 -17.48
N ASP A 333 -14.51 20.55 -16.15
CA ASP A 333 -14.62 21.73 -15.31
C ASP A 333 -13.48 22.72 -15.57
N ILE A 334 -12.24 22.25 -15.70
CA ILE A 334 -11.10 23.11 -16.01
C ILE A 334 -11.18 23.69 -17.43
N LEU A 335 -11.58 22.90 -18.42
CA LEU A 335 -11.82 23.39 -19.78
C LEU A 335 -12.92 24.45 -19.81
N SER A 336 -14.00 24.25 -19.06
CA SER A 336 -15.08 25.24 -18.95
C SER A 336 -14.63 26.55 -18.32
N ILE A 337 -13.65 26.52 -17.41
CA ILE A 337 -13.08 27.73 -16.81
C ILE A 337 -12.20 28.45 -17.83
N LYS A 338 -11.33 27.73 -18.53
CA LYS A 338 -10.43 28.31 -19.55
C LYS A 338 -11.18 28.97 -20.71
N ASN A 339 -12.28 28.35 -21.14
CA ASN A 339 -12.99 28.77 -22.35
C ASN A 339 -14.14 29.75 -22.10
N ASN A 340 -14.37 30.17 -20.85
CA ASN A 340 -15.48 31.05 -20.51
C ASN A 340 -15.00 32.50 -20.26
N PRO A 341 -15.18 33.41 -21.24
CA PRO A 341 -14.77 34.80 -21.09
C PRO A 341 -15.65 35.61 -20.14
N GLU A 342 -16.82 35.09 -19.73
CA GLU A 342 -17.75 35.79 -18.83
C GLU A 342 -17.44 35.59 -17.35
N ILE A 343 -16.41 34.79 -17.02
CA ILE A 343 -16.00 34.55 -15.64
C ILE A 343 -15.52 35.85 -14.99
N LYS A 344 -16.13 36.20 -13.86
CA LYS A 344 -15.70 37.30 -13.01
C LYS A 344 -14.65 36.80 -12.02
N TRP A 345 -13.41 37.18 -12.26
CA TRP A 345 -12.28 36.86 -11.40
C TRP A 345 -12.19 37.81 -10.20
N ILE A 346 -11.73 37.29 -9.08
CA ILE A 346 -11.54 38.01 -7.83
C ILE A 346 -10.10 38.50 -7.79
N GLN A 347 -9.88 39.81 -7.91
CA GLN A 347 -8.54 40.40 -7.93
C GLN A 347 -7.96 40.63 -6.53
N GLU A 348 -8.82 40.95 -5.57
CA GLU A 348 -8.43 41.25 -4.20
C GLU A 348 -9.01 40.22 -3.22
N ILE A 349 -8.15 39.69 -2.36
CA ILE A 349 -8.53 38.75 -1.29
C ILE A 349 -8.08 39.29 0.07
N LYS A 350 -8.59 38.72 1.15
CA LYS A 350 -8.13 39.09 2.50
C LYS A 350 -6.76 38.47 2.79
N ASN A 351 -6.03 39.04 3.75
CA ASN A 351 -4.81 38.42 4.23
C ASN A 351 -5.06 37.05 4.86
N PHE A 352 -4.04 36.20 4.81
CA PHE A 352 -4.05 34.94 5.56
C PHE A 352 -4.09 35.24 7.05
N ASN A 353 -4.87 34.52 7.83
CA ASN A 353 -4.97 34.68 9.28
C ASN A 353 -4.82 33.34 9.98
N ARG A 354 -4.25 33.37 11.19
CA ARG A 354 -4.07 32.18 12.03
C ARG A 354 -5.04 32.20 13.20
N LYS A 355 -5.60 31.03 13.51
CA LYS A 355 -6.42 30.79 14.70
C LYS A 355 -5.96 29.51 15.39
N ILE A 356 -6.15 29.46 16.70
CA ILE A 356 -5.81 28.32 17.53
C ILE A 356 -6.94 28.18 18.54
N SER A 357 -7.53 26.99 18.63
CA SER A 357 -8.53 26.65 19.63
C SER A 357 -8.14 25.29 20.21
N ASN A 358 -7.76 25.26 21.48
CA ASN A 358 -7.26 24.07 22.18
C ASN A 358 -6.18 23.32 21.38
N SER A 359 -6.50 22.12 20.87
CA SER A 359 -5.56 21.28 20.11
C SER A 359 -5.54 21.56 18.60
N ALA A 360 -6.50 22.33 18.09
CA ALA A 360 -6.65 22.61 16.68
C ALA A 360 -6.01 23.97 16.29
N LYS A 361 -5.42 24.00 15.10
CA LYS A 361 -4.84 25.19 14.48
C LYS A 361 -5.43 25.35 13.09
N LEU A 362 -5.58 26.60 12.69
CA LEU A 362 -6.09 26.97 11.39
C LEU A 362 -5.26 28.11 10.81
N ILE A 363 -4.91 28.00 9.52
CA ILE A 363 -4.55 29.16 8.70
C ILE A 363 -5.54 29.26 7.55
N GLY A 364 -5.98 30.47 7.21
CA GLY A 364 -6.92 30.63 6.11
C GLY A 364 -7.02 32.06 5.59
N THR A 365 -7.65 32.20 4.43
CA THR A 365 -7.96 33.47 3.77
C THR A 365 -9.40 33.43 3.25
N GLU A 366 -9.97 34.60 2.94
CA GLU A 366 -11.29 34.73 2.32
C GLU A 366 -11.14 35.21 0.88
N ILE A 367 -11.61 34.39 -0.06
CA ILE A 367 -11.58 34.64 -1.50
C ILE A 367 -13.01 34.94 -1.95
N GLY A 368 -13.35 36.22 -2.08
CA GLY A 368 -14.72 36.65 -2.38
C GLY A 368 -15.67 36.28 -1.24
N LYS A 369 -16.57 35.31 -1.45
CA LYS A 369 -17.49 34.77 -0.43
C LYS A 369 -17.17 33.31 -0.06
N THR A 370 -15.99 32.83 -0.41
CA THR A 370 -15.56 31.45 -0.15
C THR A 370 -14.24 31.47 0.63
N PRO A 371 -14.25 31.19 1.93
CA PRO A 371 -13.02 30.99 2.68
C PRO A 371 -12.25 29.76 2.20
N LEU A 372 -10.93 29.87 2.18
CA LEU A 372 -10.00 28.75 2.07
C LEU A 372 -9.31 28.58 3.43
N ILE A 373 -9.52 27.43 4.07
CA ILE A 373 -8.96 27.14 5.39
C ILE A 373 -8.14 25.84 5.35
N PHE A 374 -7.02 25.86 6.05
CA PHE A 374 -6.17 24.70 6.31
C PHE A 374 -6.24 24.41 7.80
N ILE A 375 -6.70 23.21 8.15
CA ILE A 375 -6.84 22.77 9.54
C ILE A 375 -5.79 21.72 9.87
N THR A 376 -5.28 21.74 11.10
CA THR A 376 -4.31 20.76 11.59
C THR A 376 -4.42 20.61 13.11
N ARG A 377 -4.13 19.41 13.61
CA ARG A 377 -3.94 19.13 15.04
C ARG A 377 -2.48 19.12 15.48
N HIS A 378 -1.54 19.41 14.57
CA HIS A 378 -0.12 19.37 14.88
C HIS A 378 0.21 20.18 16.16
N PRO A 379 0.98 19.62 17.11
CA PRO A 379 1.78 18.40 16.97
C PRO A 379 1.06 17.11 17.34
N LEU A 380 -0.22 17.13 17.71
CA LEU A 380 -0.97 15.91 18.01
C LEU A 380 -1.24 15.08 16.74
N PRO A 381 -1.32 13.75 16.85
CA PRO A 381 -1.50 12.90 15.68
C PRO A 381 -2.92 13.03 15.11
N SER A 382 -3.03 13.04 13.79
CA SER A 382 -4.26 12.93 13.03
C SER A 382 -3.99 12.22 11.71
N ASP A 383 -4.87 11.29 11.37
CA ASP A 383 -4.92 10.63 10.07
C ASP A 383 -6.06 11.27 9.28
N ASP A 384 -7.19 10.59 9.16
CA ASP A 384 -8.40 11.13 8.53
C ASP A 384 -9.30 11.92 9.49
N ILE A 385 -10.22 12.70 8.92
CA ILE A 385 -11.26 13.44 9.64
C ILE A 385 -12.61 13.10 9.02
N GLU A 386 -13.53 12.52 9.81
CA GLU A 386 -14.88 12.14 9.34
C GLU A 386 -15.57 13.32 8.62
N SER A 387 -16.22 13.01 7.51
CA SER A 387 -16.79 14.02 6.60
C SER A 387 -17.80 14.96 7.27
N GLU A 388 -18.51 14.47 8.29
CA GLU A 388 -19.48 15.18 9.09
C GLU A 388 -18.87 16.35 9.86
N VAL A 389 -17.57 16.28 10.21
CA VAL A 389 -16.85 17.42 10.82
C VAL A 389 -16.75 18.57 9.81
N GLY A 390 -16.43 18.25 8.56
CA GLY A 390 -16.41 19.21 7.46
C GLY A 390 -17.78 19.79 7.13
N ASP A 391 -18.82 18.97 7.16
CA ASP A 391 -20.20 19.40 6.93
C ASP A 391 -20.64 20.41 8.00
N ASN A 392 -20.32 20.16 9.29
CA ASN A 392 -20.58 21.11 10.38
C ASN A 392 -19.86 22.45 10.19
N ILE A 393 -18.58 22.41 9.80
CA ILE A 393 -17.79 23.61 9.50
C ILE A 393 -18.43 24.39 8.34
N ARG A 394 -18.85 23.68 7.29
CA ARG A 394 -19.46 24.26 6.09
C ARG A 394 -20.84 24.87 6.36
N GLU A 395 -21.68 24.20 7.14
CA GLU A 395 -22.98 24.73 7.56
C GLU A 395 -22.81 26.02 8.36
N PHE A 396 -21.85 26.05 9.29
CA PHE A 396 -21.57 27.25 10.05
C PHE A 396 -21.01 28.39 9.17
N ALA A 397 -20.09 28.10 8.24
CA ALA A 397 -19.59 29.11 7.31
C ALA A 397 -20.74 29.75 6.49
N LYS A 398 -21.71 28.93 6.04
CA LYS A 398 -22.91 29.42 5.35
C LYS A 398 -23.79 30.30 6.25
N SER A 399 -23.93 29.94 7.53
CA SER A 399 -24.66 30.77 8.51
C SER A 399 -24.01 32.14 8.74
N CYS A 400 -22.70 32.25 8.52
CA CYS A 400 -21.96 33.53 8.54
C CYS A 400 -22.03 34.32 7.22
N GLY A 401 -22.82 33.85 6.23
CA GLY A 401 -23.03 34.55 4.95
C GLY A 401 -22.02 34.20 3.85
N HIS A 402 -21.17 33.20 4.06
CA HIS A 402 -20.33 32.65 2.99
C HIS A 402 -21.17 31.78 2.04
N GLN A 403 -20.80 31.76 0.76
CA GLN A 403 -21.44 30.87 -0.22
C GLN A 403 -21.08 29.42 0.07
N ASP A 404 -19.81 29.22 0.42
CA ASP A 404 -19.24 27.92 0.74
C ASP A 404 -17.90 28.08 1.45
N VAL A 405 -17.21 26.98 1.78
CA VAL A 405 -15.83 26.97 2.28
C VAL A 405 -15.02 25.86 1.60
N ILE A 406 -13.76 26.13 1.28
CA ILE A 406 -12.77 25.09 0.94
C ILE A 406 -12.04 24.71 2.22
N ILE A 407 -12.19 23.45 2.63
CA ILE A 407 -11.56 22.90 3.83
C ILE A 407 -10.44 21.98 3.37
N VAL A 408 -9.21 22.29 3.77
CA VAL A 408 -8.04 21.43 3.56
C VAL A 408 -7.64 20.83 4.89
N ASP A 409 -7.68 19.50 4.97
CA ASP A 409 -6.99 18.78 6.04
C ASP A 409 -5.50 18.80 5.72
N SER A 410 -4.69 19.29 6.67
CA SER A 410 -3.25 19.35 6.43
C SER A 410 -2.60 17.97 6.45
N HIS A 411 -3.20 16.98 7.13
CA HIS A 411 -2.75 15.59 7.11
C HIS A 411 -1.21 15.44 7.34
N ASN A 412 -0.67 16.21 8.29
CA ASN A 412 0.78 16.50 8.39
C ASN A 412 1.40 16.13 9.75
N SER A 413 0.77 15.22 10.48
CA SER A 413 1.14 14.96 11.88
C SER A 413 0.82 13.54 12.29
N ILE A 414 1.83 12.66 12.22
CA ILE A 414 1.78 11.31 12.81
C ILE A 414 2.75 11.19 13.99
N MET A 415 2.25 10.57 15.06
CA MET A 415 3.03 10.11 16.21
C MET A 415 2.50 8.75 16.67
N GLY A 416 3.22 7.67 16.36
CA GLY A 416 2.76 6.32 16.71
C GLY A 416 1.64 5.87 15.79
N ASP A 417 0.45 5.58 16.31
CA ASP A 417 -0.66 5.07 15.49
C ASP A 417 -1.44 6.20 14.79
N GLU A 418 -2.09 5.83 13.69
CA GLU A 418 -3.05 6.65 12.95
C GLU A 418 -4.32 6.86 13.78
N ILE A 419 -4.79 8.11 13.85
CA ILE A 419 -5.98 8.48 14.63
C ILE A 419 -7.00 9.14 13.70
N LEU A 420 -8.06 8.38 13.40
CA LEU A 420 -9.28 8.90 12.78
C LEU A 420 -9.99 9.85 13.75
N ILE A 421 -10.27 11.07 13.30
CA ILE A 421 -11.01 12.07 14.06
C ILE A 421 -12.51 11.88 13.82
N LYS A 422 -13.19 11.34 14.85
CA LYS A 422 -14.63 11.06 14.80
C LYS A 422 -15.48 12.29 15.08
N LYS A 423 -16.65 12.41 14.47
CA LYS A 423 -17.53 13.58 14.53
C LYS A 423 -17.92 14.03 15.94
N ASP A 424 -18.06 13.09 16.88
CA ASP A 424 -18.48 13.36 18.27
C ASP A 424 -17.28 13.42 19.25
N SER A 425 -16.06 13.43 18.73
CA SER A 425 -14.83 13.50 19.52
C SER A 425 -14.52 14.94 19.98
N ILE A 426 -13.72 15.07 21.04
CA ILE A 426 -13.24 16.38 21.51
C ILE A 426 -12.37 17.04 20.43
N GLU A 427 -11.62 16.21 19.71
CA GLU A 427 -10.77 16.60 18.59
C GLU A 427 -11.55 17.22 17.44
N ALA A 428 -12.69 16.63 17.08
CA ALA A 428 -13.59 17.21 16.07
C ALA A 428 -14.19 18.54 16.54
N LEU A 429 -14.57 18.62 17.82
CA LEU A 429 -15.10 19.86 18.40
C LEU A 429 -14.07 20.99 18.36
N ASP A 430 -12.79 20.71 18.66
CA ASP A 430 -11.70 21.68 18.55
C ASP A 430 -11.53 22.21 17.11
N LEU A 431 -11.58 21.32 16.10
CA LEU A 431 -11.50 21.69 14.68
C LEU A 431 -12.69 22.55 14.23
N ILE A 432 -13.89 22.20 14.69
CA ILE A 432 -15.10 22.99 14.44
C ILE A 432 -14.98 24.37 15.10
N ASN A 433 -14.54 24.43 16.36
CA ASN A 433 -14.43 25.67 17.12
C ASN A 433 -13.39 26.62 16.53
N VAL A 434 -12.20 26.14 16.17
CA VAL A 434 -11.17 26.99 15.54
C VAL A 434 -11.66 27.57 14.21
N SER A 435 -12.48 26.81 13.47
CA SER A 435 -13.12 27.27 12.24
C SER A 435 -14.19 28.33 12.51
N LYS A 436 -15.06 28.11 13.50
CA LYS A 436 -16.05 29.11 13.96
C LYS A 436 -15.39 30.41 14.39
N GLU A 437 -14.30 30.33 15.16
CA GLU A 437 -13.51 31.48 15.57
C GLU A 437 -12.90 32.23 14.38
N PHE A 438 -12.51 31.51 13.32
CA PHE A 438 -12.01 32.15 12.09
C PHE A 438 -13.11 32.96 11.40
N PHE A 439 -14.30 32.37 11.20
CA PHE A 439 -15.42 33.02 10.49
C PHE A 439 -16.02 34.20 11.26
N THR A 440 -15.99 34.16 12.59
CA THR A 440 -16.58 35.21 13.46
C THR A 440 -15.57 36.26 13.93
N SER A 441 -14.28 36.09 13.62
CA SER A 441 -13.24 37.01 14.07
C SER A 441 -13.36 38.38 13.41
N GLU A 442 -13.56 39.44 14.20
CA GLU A 442 -13.54 40.83 13.70
C GLU A 442 -12.26 41.16 12.93
N ARG A 443 -11.10 40.67 13.39
CA ARG A 443 -9.83 40.83 12.66
C ARG A 443 -9.84 40.25 11.24
N VAL A 444 -10.54 39.14 11.02
CA VAL A 444 -10.67 38.50 9.70
C VAL A 444 -11.75 39.21 8.89
N ILE A 445 -12.90 39.47 9.51
CA ILE A 445 -14.04 40.16 8.86
C ILE A 445 -13.62 41.52 8.34
N ASN A 446 -12.96 42.33 9.17
CA ASN A 446 -12.52 43.69 8.88
C ASN A 446 -11.14 43.77 8.21
N SER A 447 -10.53 42.63 7.84
CA SER A 447 -9.24 42.63 7.14
C SER A 447 -9.42 43.27 5.75
N PRO A 448 -8.51 44.20 5.35
CA PRO A 448 -8.59 44.81 4.03
C PRO A 448 -8.45 43.75 2.94
N LYS A 449 -9.17 43.94 1.84
CA LYS A 449 -8.96 43.19 0.61
C LYS A 449 -7.77 43.82 -0.11
N VAL A 450 -6.85 42.99 -0.55
CA VAL A 450 -5.60 43.41 -1.19
C VAL A 450 -5.32 42.57 -2.41
N GLN A 451 -4.72 43.19 -3.42
CA GLN A 451 -4.15 42.48 -4.55
C GLN A 451 -2.96 41.64 -4.05
N MET A 452 -3.00 40.34 -4.33
CA MET A 452 -1.91 39.42 -3.96
C MET A 452 -0.92 39.28 -5.11
N LEU A 453 0.37 39.21 -4.77
CA LEU A 453 1.37 38.61 -5.63
C LEU A 453 1.42 37.11 -5.37
N TYR A 454 1.50 36.30 -6.42
CA TYR A 454 1.56 34.85 -6.33
C TYR A 454 2.74 34.28 -7.12
N GLY A 455 3.54 33.50 -6.42
CA GLY A 455 4.69 32.78 -6.93
C GLY A 455 4.54 31.29 -6.66
N VAL A 456 5.03 30.46 -7.56
CA VAL A 456 4.90 29.00 -7.44
C VAL A 456 6.10 28.27 -8.02
N ALA A 457 6.49 27.18 -7.36
CA ALA A 457 7.50 26.27 -7.85
C ALA A 457 7.11 24.83 -7.50
N LYS A 458 7.46 23.90 -8.39
CA LYS A 458 7.20 22.47 -8.23
C LYS A 458 8.45 21.68 -8.54
N GLY A 459 8.73 20.63 -7.76
CA GLY A 459 9.78 19.70 -8.14
C GLY A 459 9.82 18.41 -7.34
N SER A 460 10.45 17.40 -7.92
CA SER A 460 10.74 16.14 -7.25
C SER A 460 11.96 16.27 -6.33
N ILE A 461 12.02 15.41 -5.30
CA ILE A 461 13.20 15.21 -4.46
C ILE A 461 14.07 14.16 -5.17
N LYS A 462 15.32 14.52 -5.51
CA LYS A 462 16.22 13.64 -6.28
C LYS A 462 16.46 12.33 -5.53
N ASN A 463 16.67 11.23 -6.27
CA ASN A 463 16.95 9.89 -5.74
C ASN A 463 15.80 9.19 -4.99
N TYR A 464 14.64 9.83 -4.86
CA TYR A 464 13.47 9.24 -4.22
C TYR A 464 12.34 8.99 -5.21
N SER A 465 11.50 8.03 -4.87
CA SER A 465 10.36 7.57 -5.65
C SER A 465 9.15 7.32 -4.75
N GLU A 466 8.05 6.82 -5.32
CA GLU A 466 6.88 6.36 -4.55
C GLU A 466 7.26 5.34 -3.46
N LYS A 467 8.29 4.54 -3.71
CA LYS A 467 8.83 3.58 -2.74
C LYS A 467 9.50 4.24 -1.52
N ASP A 468 9.74 5.54 -1.60
CA ASP A 468 10.39 6.28 -0.53
C ASP A 468 9.41 7.22 0.20
N GLY A 469 8.14 7.23 -0.21
CA GLY A 469 7.08 8.03 0.41
C GLY A 469 6.70 9.31 -0.35
N ILE A 470 7.21 9.52 -1.58
CA ILE A 470 6.88 10.71 -2.39
C ILE A 470 6.38 10.31 -3.78
N GLY A 471 5.18 10.79 -4.12
CA GLY A 471 4.49 10.54 -5.38
C GLY A 471 4.93 11.45 -6.51
N VAL A 472 4.32 11.26 -7.69
CA VAL A 472 4.68 11.98 -8.93
C VAL A 472 4.43 13.48 -8.86
N GLY A 473 3.56 13.94 -7.96
CA GLY A 473 3.33 15.34 -7.68
C GLY A 473 4.53 16.02 -7.01
N GLY A 474 5.41 15.26 -6.37
CA GLY A 474 6.60 15.80 -5.70
C GLY A 474 6.24 16.83 -4.63
N VAL A 475 6.93 17.97 -4.64
CA VAL A 475 6.69 19.08 -3.71
C VAL A 475 6.27 20.32 -4.49
N VAL A 476 5.19 20.97 -4.05
CA VAL A 476 4.70 22.24 -4.62
C VAL A 476 4.76 23.32 -3.54
N VAL A 477 5.39 24.45 -3.85
CA VAL A 477 5.49 25.62 -2.97
C VAL A 477 4.67 26.75 -3.58
N HIS A 478 3.66 27.21 -2.86
CA HIS A 478 2.84 28.38 -3.20
C HIS A 478 3.21 29.55 -2.29
N LEU A 479 3.63 30.67 -2.87
CA LEU A 479 3.91 31.90 -2.14
C LEU A 479 2.86 32.97 -2.47
N PHE A 480 2.26 33.51 -1.43
CA PHE A 480 1.36 34.67 -1.51
C PHE A 480 2.01 35.85 -0.80
N ARG A 481 2.09 37.00 -1.45
CA ARG A 481 2.60 38.23 -0.85
C ARG A 481 1.59 39.36 -0.97
N ASP A 482 1.25 39.95 0.17
CA ASP A 482 0.44 41.17 0.24
C ASP A 482 1.23 42.35 -0.33
N THR A 483 0.63 43.08 -1.28
CA THR A 483 1.22 44.26 -1.93
C THR A 483 1.30 45.50 -1.04
N THR A 484 0.56 45.53 0.08
CA THR A 484 0.44 46.69 0.98
C THR A 484 1.37 46.61 2.18
N ASN A 485 1.49 45.44 2.81
CA ASN A 485 2.29 45.25 4.03
C ASN A 485 3.42 44.23 3.88
N ASN A 486 3.62 43.66 2.68
CA ASN A 486 4.64 42.65 2.37
C ASN A 486 4.54 41.33 3.15
N GLN A 487 3.43 41.06 3.84
CA GLN A 487 3.18 39.77 4.48
C GLN A 487 3.30 38.66 3.44
N THR A 488 4.21 37.72 3.69
CA THR A 488 4.42 36.56 2.84
C THR A 488 3.90 35.29 3.53
N THR A 489 3.07 34.52 2.82
CA THR A 489 2.55 33.23 3.26
C THR A 489 3.01 32.13 2.31
N ALA A 490 3.53 31.02 2.85
CA ALA A 490 3.91 29.84 2.08
C ALA A 490 2.96 28.65 2.37
N LEU A 491 2.33 28.10 1.34
CA LEU A 491 1.61 26.82 1.43
C LEU A 491 2.43 25.77 0.69
N ILE A 492 2.84 24.71 1.40
CA ILE A 492 3.75 23.69 0.88
C ILE A 492 3.04 22.35 0.89
N ASN A 493 2.79 21.78 -0.28
CA ASN A 493 2.17 20.46 -0.40
C ASN A 493 3.21 19.42 -0.83
N PHE A 494 3.23 18.29 -0.12
CA PHE A 494 3.93 17.08 -0.53
C PHE A 494 2.91 16.11 -1.14
N ASP A 495 3.18 15.59 -2.33
CA ASP A 495 2.44 14.45 -2.84
C ASP A 495 2.88 13.18 -2.11
N ALA A 496 2.28 12.92 -0.95
CA ALA A 496 2.64 11.87 -0.01
C ALA A 496 1.40 11.46 0.77
N ASN A 497 1.46 10.34 1.51
CA ASN A 497 0.36 9.97 2.40
C ASN A 497 0.30 10.93 3.62
N ASN A 498 1.26 10.87 4.55
CA ASN A 498 1.31 11.76 5.73
C ASN A 498 2.77 12.15 6.08
N ALA A 499 2.98 12.93 7.14
CA ALA A 499 4.29 13.39 7.61
C ALA A 499 4.49 13.16 9.11
N TYR A 500 5.73 12.93 9.55
CA TYR A 500 6.04 12.99 10.98
C TYR A 500 5.87 14.41 11.53
N ALA A 501 5.36 14.51 12.76
CA ALA A 501 5.01 15.79 13.37
C ALA A 501 6.18 16.79 13.37
N GLU A 502 7.42 16.36 13.58
CA GLU A 502 8.59 17.25 13.59
C GLU A 502 8.85 17.94 12.25
N ILE A 503 8.47 17.33 11.12
CA ILE A 503 8.75 17.86 9.78
C ILE A 503 8.11 19.24 9.61
N ARG A 504 6.84 19.37 10.01
CA ARG A 504 6.13 20.65 9.97
C ARG A 504 6.87 21.71 10.78
N SER A 505 7.36 21.36 11.97
CA SER A 505 8.06 22.29 12.86
C SER A 505 9.38 22.79 12.26
N TYR A 506 10.18 21.92 11.65
CA TYR A 506 11.41 22.31 10.96
C TYR A 506 11.16 23.22 9.77
N ILE A 507 10.16 22.89 8.93
CA ILE A 507 9.82 23.70 7.75
C ILE A 507 9.31 25.08 8.16
N LEU A 508 8.42 25.18 9.15
CA LEU A 508 7.93 26.48 9.62
C LEU A 508 9.05 27.35 10.22
N ASN A 509 10.03 26.76 10.91
CA ASN A 509 11.20 27.48 11.41
C ASN A 509 12.06 28.00 10.24
N MET A 510 12.34 27.16 9.24
CA MET A 510 13.05 27.57 8.03
C MET A 510 12.34 28.74 7.31
N LEU A 511 11.01 28.69 7.17
CA LEU A 511 10.22 29.77 6.59
C LEU A 511 10.36 31.07 7.37
N GLN A 512 10.28 31.01 8.71
CA GLN A 512 10.46 32.18 9.57
C GLN A 512 11.86 32.80 9.42
N ASN A 513 12.91 31.97 9.35
CA ASN A 513 14.29 32.45 9.16
C ASN A 513 14.49 33.13 7.79
N LYS A 514 13.65 32.82 6.79
CA LYS A 514 13.63 33.49 5.48
C LYS A 514 12.69 34.71 5.43
N GLY A 515 12.12 35.13 6.56
CA GLY A 515 11.18 36.26 6.61
C GLY A 515 9.78 35.94 6.07
N ILE A 516 9.44 34.66 5.91
CA ILE A 516 8.09 34.22 5.53
C ILE A 516 7.29 34.06 6.83
N GLU A 517 6.34 34.98 7.05
CA GLU A 517 5.64 35.13 8.33
C GLU A 517 4.71 33.96 8.65
N LYS A 518 4.07 33.42 7.62
CA LYS A 518 3.00 32.43 7.72
C LYS A 518 3.29 31.27 6.78
N GLY A 519 2.86 30.09 7.19
CA GLY A 519 2.82 28.96 6.29
C GLY A 519 2.17 27.74 6.90
N GLU A 520 1.90 26.77 6.04
CA GLU A 520 1.35 25.47 6.39
C GLU A 520 1.91 24.42 5.45
N ILE A 521 2.02 23.20 5.98
CA ILE A 521 2.54 22.04 5.27
C ILE A 521 1.39 21.06 5.13
N THR A 522 1.15 20.57 3.93
CA THR A 522 0.10 19.59 3.68
C THR A 522 0.67 18.36 2.99
N THR A 523 -0.02 17.23 3.12
CA THR A 523 0.16 16.10 2.22
C THR A 523 -1.13 15.86 1.44
N SER A 524 -1.00 15.19 0.29
CA SER A 524 -2.14 14.86 -0.57
C SER A 524 -2.91 13.62 -0.14
N ASP A 525 -2.49 12.91 0.91
CA ASP A 525 -2.94 11.55 1.23
C ASP A 525 -2.80 10.57 0.04
N SER A 526 -1.71 10.66 -0.71
CA SER A 526 -1.51 9.82 -1.89
C SER A 526 -1.17 8.37 -1.51
N HIS A 527 -2.08 7.43 -1.73
CA HIS A 527 -1.83 5.99 -1.50
C HIS A 527 -1.00 5.30 -2.59
N THR A 528 -0.65 5.99 -3.67
CA THR A 528 0.35 5.47 -4.64
C THR A 528 1.72 5.25 -3.99
N VAL A 529 2.03 5.97 -2.91
CA VAL A 529 3.25 5.77 -2.09
C VAL A 529 3.07 4.66 -1.05
N ALA A 530 1.85 4.17 -0.85
CA ALA A 530 1.47 3.07 0.04
C ALA A 530 1.53 1.69 -0.64
N ARG A 531 2.41 1.55 -1.64
CA ARG A 531 2.67 0.29 -2.38
C ARG A 531 3.68 -0.62 -1.66
N GLN A 532 3.86 -0.45 -0.34
CA GLN A 532 4.94 -1.13 0.40
C GLN A 532 4.41 -2.04 1.50
N PHE A 533 5.10 -3.15 1.70
CA PHE A 533 4.85 -4.02 2.85
C PHE A 533 5.63 -3.54 4.08
N SER A 534 5.49 -2.25 4.44
CA SER A 534 6.05 -1.70 5.68
C SER A 534 5.08 -1.96 6.84
N ALA A 535 5.50 -1.78 8.10
CA ALA A 535 4.59 -1.95 9.25
C ALA A 535 3.32 -1.06 9.15
N ARG A 536 3.42 0.11 8.49
CA ARG A 536 2.30 1.03 8.21
C ARG A 536 1.67 0.88 6.82
N GLY A 537 2.32 0.17 5.90
CA GLY A 537 1.94 0.14 4.48
C GLY A 537 2.57 1.25 3.62
N TYR A 538 3.10 2.32 4.22
CA TYR A 538 3.80 3.41 3.54
C TYR A 538 4.95 3.98 4.40
N SER A 539 5.72 4.91 3.82
CA SER A 539 6.74 5.72 4.52
C SER A 539 6.28 7.18 4.59
N PRO A 540 5.94 7.72 5.77
CA PRO A 540 5.64 9.14 5.92
C PRO A 540 6.83 10.02 5.52
N ILE A 541 6.56 11.29 5.18
CA ILE A 541 7.63 12.29 5.02
C ILE A 541 8.42 12.39 6.33
N GLY A 542 9.75 12.31 6.22
CA GLY A 542 10.66 12.22 7.36
C GLY A 542 11.11 10.81 7.75
N ASP A 543 10.57 9.76 7.11
CA ASP A 543 10.98 8.37 7.39
C ASP A 543 12.22 7.95 6.59
N LYS A 544 12.10 7.86 5.27
CA LYS A 544 13.22 7.54 4.35
C LYS A 544 13.87 8.79 3.78
N ILE A 545 13.06 9.82 3.52
CA ILE A 545 13.53 11.12 3.05
C ILE A 545 13.98 11.92 4.26
N LYS A 546 15.28 12.19 4.34
CA LYS A 546 15.88 12.87 5.49
C LYS A 546 15.49 14.34 5.50
N ILE A 547 15.43 14.92 6.71
CA ILE A 547 15.05 16.33 6.91
C ILE A 547 15.94 17.29 6.12
N ASP A 548 17.26 17.08 6.09
CA ASP A 548 18.19 17.97 5.38
C ASP A 548 17.87 18.01 3.87
N GLU A 549 17.58 16.85 3.26
CA GLU A 549 17.23 16.76 1.84
C GLU A 549 15.88 17.44 1.53
N ILE A 550 14.94 17.39 2.48
CA ILE A 550 13.66 18.11 2.40
C ILE A 550 13.91 19.63 2.43
N LEU A 551 14.68 20.11 3.41
CA LEU A 551 14.95 21.53 3.59
C LEU A 551 15.75 22.10 2.42
N ASP A 552 16.76 21.40 1.92
CA ASP A 552 17.53 21.79 0.74
C ASP A 552 16.64 21.92 -0.50
N LYS A 553 15.76 20.94 -0.73
CA LYS A 553 14.82 21.01 -1.85
C LYS A 553 13.85 22.19 -1.71
N LEU A 554 13.32 22.42 -0.51
CA LEU A 554 12.41 23.53 -0.26
C LEU A 554 13.10 24.89 -0.41
N ASN A 555 14.36 25.02 0.00
CA ASN A 555 15.13 26.26 -0.21
C ASN A 555 15.16 26.66 -1.69
N LEU A 556 15.46 25.71 -2.58
CA LEU A 556 15.48 25.93 -4.03
C LEU A 556 14.08 26.31 -4.56
N LEU A 557 13.04 25.59 -4.14
CA LEU A 557 11.66 25.86 -4.60
C LEU A 557 11.13 27.20 -4.09
N ILE A 558 11.49 27.60 -2.86
CA ILE A 558 11.11 28.90 -2.31
C ILE A 558 11.78 30.03 -3.10
N GLU A 559 13.06 29.90 -3.44
CA GLU A 559 13.78 30.90 -4.25
C GLU A 559 13.17 31.01 -5.66
N GLU A 560 12.86 29.88 -6.29
CA GLU A 560 12.18 29.85 -7.59
C GLU A 560 10.79 30.51 -7.51
N ALA A 561 9.98 30.17 -6.51
CA ALA A 561 8.66 30.78 -6.32
C ALA A 561 8.77 32.29 -6.00
N GLN A 562 9.78 32.73 -5.26
CA GLN A 562 10.02 34.15 -5.00
C GLN A 562 10.37 34.91 -6.29
N SER A 563 11.18 34.31 -7.16
CA SER A 563 11.63 34.92 -8.41
C SER A 563 10.51 35.16 -9.41
N ASN A 564 9.40 34.43 -9.29
CA ASN A 564 8.26 34.51 -10.20
C ASN A 564 6.99 35.09 -9.55
N LEU A 565 7.10 35.85 -8.46
CA LEU A 565 5.98 36.58 -7.88
C LEU A 565 5.39 37.61 -8.85
N GLU A 566 4.09 37.49 -9.15
CA GLU A 566 3.37 38.44 -10.00
C GLU A 566 1.93 38.66 -9.51
N PRO A 567 1.27 39.77 -9.88
CA PRO A 567 -0.15 39.97 -9.58
C PRO A 567 -1.04 38.90 -10.21
N VAL A 568 -1.97 38.35 -9.42
CA VAL A 568 -2.89 37.29 -9.85
C VAL A 568 -4.33 37.56 -9.47
N GLU A 569 -5.24 36.87 -10.12
CA GLU A 569 -6.65 36.84 -9.76
C GLU A 569 -7.16 35.41 -9.57
N PHE A 570 -8.25 35.30 -8.83
CA PHE A 570 -8.74 34.04 -8.28
C PHE A 570 -10.14 33.71 -8.80
N TYR A 571 -10.41 32.43 -9.02
CA TYR A 571 -11.75 31.95 -9.31
C TYR A 571 -12.05 30.69 -8.51
N TYR A 572 -13.18 30.72 -7.80
CA TYR A 572 -13.72 29.57 -7.09
C TYR A 572 -14.81 28.90 -7.94
N LYS A 573 -14.73 27.58 -8.05
CA LYS A 573 -15.77 26.74 -8.64
C LYS A 573 -15.96 25.50 -7.80
N ASP A 574 -17.19 25.05 -7.65
CA ASP A 574 -17.50 23.68 -7.28
C ASP A 574 -18.33 22.96 -8.33
N SER A 575 -18.29 21.64 -8.29
CA SER A 575 -19.11 20.78 -9.13
C SER A 575 -19.46 19.49 -8.40
N MET A 576 -20.50 18.82 -8.92
CA MET A 576 -20.90 17.50 -8.47
C MET A 576 -20.65 16.48 -9.58
N VAL A 577 -20.12 15.33 -9.19
CA VAL A 577 -20.05 14.11 -10.00
C VAL A 577 -21.19 13.21 -9.54
N ASP A 578 -22.21 13.05 -10.37
CA ASP A 578 -23.35 12.21 -10.03
C ASP A 578 -23.07 10.73 -10.31
N ASN A 579 -23.75 9.85 -9.57
CA ASN A 579 -23.84 8.41 -9.83
C ASN A 579 -22.53 7.59 -9.77
N VAL A 580 -21.48 8.11 -9.12
CA VAL A 580 -20.31 7.28 -8.76
C VAL A 580 -20.59 6.43 -7.53
N ARG A 581 -19.89 5.31 -7.40
CA ARG A 581 -19.98 4.44 -6.22
C ARG A 581 -18.84 4.70 -5.24
N ILE A 582 -19.20 4.89 -3.98
CA ILE A 582 -18.27 4.96 -2.85
C ILE A 582 -18.53 3.82 -1.86
N TRP A 583 -17.58 3.52 -0.97
CA TRP A 583 -17.75 2.48 0.06
C TRP A 583 -18.93 2.74 0.99
N GLY A 584 -19.18 3.99 1.37
CA GLY A 584 -20.34 4.42 2.16
C GLY A 584 -20.29 4.12 3.66
N ASP A 585 -19.56 3.10 4.09
CA ASP A 585 -19.38 2.75 5.51
C ASP A 585 -17.88 2.68 5.86
N HIS A 586 -17.45 3.54 6.78
CA HIS A 586 -16.07 3.60 7.26
C HIS A 586 -15.64 2.30 7.98
N GLN A 587 -16.59 1.50 8.50
CA GLN A 587 -16.29 0.24 9.18
C GLN A 587 -15.86 -0.87 8.21
N TYR A 588 -16.14 -0.73 6.91
CA TYR A 588 -15.76 -1.73 5.92
C TYR A 588 -14.24 -1.94 5.87
N PHE A 589 -13.45 -0.88 6.06
CA PHE A 589 -11.99 -1.00 6.19
C PHE A 589 -11.59 -1.94 7.33
N ASN A 590 -12.20 -1.80 8.51
CA ASN A 590 -11.91 -2.66 9.66
C ASN A 590 -12.27 -4.11 9.36
N ALA A 591 -13.40 -4.36 8.69
CA ALA A 591 -13.80 -5.71 8.28
C ALA A 591 -12.76 -6.37 7.36
N ILE A 592 -12.15 -5.61 6.44
CA ILE A 592 -11.04 -6.10 5.60
C ILE A 592 -9.84 -6.46 6.47
N ILE A 593 -9.40 -5.54 7.34
CA ILE A 593 -8.22 -5.74 8.20
C ILE A 593 -8.40 -6.94 9.13
N ASP A 594 -9.57 -7.08 9.75
CA ASP A 594 -9.87 -8.20 10.65
C ASP A 594 -9.95 -9.53 9.92
N THR A 595 -10.50 -9.54 8.70
CA THR A 595 -10.49 -10.72 7.83
C THR A 595 -9.07 -11.15 7.49
N LEU A 596 -8.18 -10.21 7.15
CA LEU A 596 -6.78 -10.50 6.83
C LEU A 596 -6.02 -11.01 8.07
N LYS A 597 -6.22 -10.38 9.23
CA LYS A 597 -5.61 -10.83 10.49
C LYS A 597 -6.04 -12.24 10.84
N GLU A 598 -7.33 -12.55 10.74
CA GLU A 598 -7.82 -13.90 11.03
C GLU A 598 -7.34 -14.93 10.00
N ALA A 599 -7.27 -14.54 8.72
CA ALA A 599 -6.69 -15.38 7.67
C ALA A 599 -5.23 -15.75 7.97
N ILE A 600 -4.42 -14.79 8.41
CA ILE A 600 -3.02 -15.02 8.78
C ILE A 600 -2.94 -15.87 10.04
N ARG A 601 -3.73 -15.56 11.08
CA ARG A 601 -3.76 -16.32 12.34
C ARG A 601 -4.11 -17.78 12.11
N VAL A 602 -5.15 -18.06 11.33
CA VAL A 602 -5.56 -19.42 10.99
C VAL A 602 -4.51 -20.09 10.12
N SER A 603 -3.96 -19.40 9.12
CA SER A 603 -2.90 -19.95 8.28
C SER A 603 -1.65 -20.32 9.09
N GLN A 604 -1.20 -19.46 10.00
CA GLN A 604 -0.07 -19.73 10.89
C GLN A 604 -0.36 -20.87 11.85
N ARG A 605 -1.52 -20.87 12.53
CA ARG A 605 -1.89 -21.95 13.45
C ARG A 605 -1.98 -23.29 12.74
N LEU A 606 -2.61 -23.32 11.57
CA LEU A 606 -2.72 -24.52 10.76
C LEU A 606 -1.35 -24.95 10.25
N LEU A 607 -0.50 -24.03 9.77
CA LEU A 607 0.86 -24.35 9.34
C LEU A 607 1.68 -24.93 10.50
N THR A 608 1.68 -24.31 11.69
CA THR A 608 2.41 -24.82 12.86
C THR A 608 1.91 -26.20 13.30
N LEU A 609 0.59 -26.40 13.42
CA LEU A 609 0.03 -27.70 13.78
C LEU A 609 0.28 -28.76 12.70
N SER A 610 0.28 -28.35 11.43
CA SER A 610 0.47 -29.23 10.27
C SER A 610 1.93 -29.47 9.93
N LEU A 611 2.85 -28.68 10.46
CA LEU A 611 4.26 -28.99 10.44
C LEU A 611 4.59 -29.94 11.57
N ILE A 612 4.17 -29.67 12.80
CA ILE A 612 4.60 -30.47 13.96
C ILE A 612 3.94 -31.85 13.97
N VAL A 613 2.61 -31.93 13.92
CA VAL A 613 1.88 -33.20 14.10
C VAL A 613 2.10 -34.14 12.91
N PRO A 614 1.91 -33.71 11.65
CA PRO A 614 2.27 -34.51 10.49
C PRO A 614 3.75 -34.85 10.43
N THR A 615 4.71 -33.98 10.77
CA THR A 615 6.14 -34.35 10.76
C THR A 615 6.45 -35.42 11.79
N PHE A 616 5.91 -35.31 13.01
CA PHE A 616 6.14 -36.31 14.05
C PHE A 616 5.50 -37.65 13.70
N PHE A 617 4.25 -37.62 13.22
CA PHE A 617 3.55 -38.83 12.73
C PHE A 617 4.23 -39.41 11.49
N SER A 618 4.70 -38.55 10.60
CA SER A 618 5.47 -38.88 9.40
C SER A 618 6.74 -39.62 9.77
N LEU A 619 7.50 -39.10 10.73
CA LEU A 619 8.71 -39.75 11.23
C LEU A 619 8.40 -41.13 11.82
N ILE A 620 7.36 -41.26 12.66
CA ILE A 620 6.97 -42.55 13.25
C ILE A 620 6.63 -43.59 12.17
N ILE A 621 5.83 -43.22 11.16
CA ILE A 621 5.50 -44.14 10.08
C ILE A 621 6.72 -44.44 9.21
N LEU A 622 7.58 -43.46 8.95
CA LEU A 622 8.81 -43.70 8.19
C LEU A 622 9.74 -44.66 8.94
N PHE A 623 9.90 -44.49 10.26
CA PHE A 623 10.66 -45.42 11.10
C PHE A 623 10.11 -46.86 10.96
N PHE A 624 8.79 -47.00 11.07
CA PHE A 624 8.11 -48.28 10.84
C PHE A 624 8.31 -48.82 9.42
N LEU A 625 8.20 -47.99 8.38
CA LEU A 625 8.33 -48.40 6.98
C LEU A 625 9.75 -48.80 6.59
N TYR A 626 10.77 -48.23 7.24
CA TYR A 626 12.17 -48.58 7.01
C TYR A 626 12.71 -49.61 8.01
N ASN A 627 11.89 -50.06 8.97
CA ASN A 627 12.28 -50.98 10.06
C ASN A 627 13.48 -50.46 10.88
N ILE A 628 13.50 -49.16 11.16
CA ILE A 628 14.50 -48.47 11.99
C ILE A 628 13.78 -47.92 13.20
#